data_AF-A0A814C076-F1
#
_entry.id   AF-A0A814C076-F1
#
_cell.length_a   1.000
_cell.length_b   1.000
_cell.length_c   1.000
_cell.angle_alpha   90.00
_cell.angle_beta   90.00
_cell.angle_gamma   90.00
#
_symmetry.space_group_name_H-M   'P 1'
#
loop_
_entity.id
_entity.type
_entity.pdbx_description
1 polymer ?
#
loop_
_entity_poly.entity_id
_entity_poly.type
_entity_poly.pdbx_seq_one_letter_code
_entity_poly.pdbx_strand_id
1 'polypeptide(L)'
;MTDSEAVPIVESDSSFTYRLYPHRFYVLFVFSLLSFNQNLFWLTFSPIARKAEIYYNMNEATVDLLFNWGSIIFIPCLPLTYILLNKHNGLRHCVVLAAITAFIATLLRVVPFVITSPSSPHFHSISMPFLHTGQILNAACGPLIMAPVSQLSCIWFGLNERTRSTTIAVVANNFGGTIGFVVSPIIVSASENIPRLLYFHLGLAFVACVLTLLYFPAQPPTAPSSAAEQLLLHSTSEQNDTWKTYMKDIWQCLKNPSFLLICNVGGLLSGIFNAWVSLYDVILKPENYSEAEAGWFSFGSSIAGNIGGLCFAALADTHSCRRSFKLLINVSCICCFLSVVWFLSMVHTFFYDKPIISSTSITIGLSVGLAGLFQGAGLPLFYEALAEIMFPLPESLSAAILVQWSNIIGLILVFIAPNRGELVLSSSTCCNVDACCDSGTHCISSDCCSSSALCSGSALCSGGALCSGGAHCCSGARCSGSTLCSSGACCVCRAVCSNGACCSGSALCSIGACCSSSASCGRSTRCSSSASGGRSTRCTSSALCSSGACYSSSALCSGGARCSNGACCSRDARCSCSACCCGLKVSRCPITAFASRGTRVSEPFILK
;
A
#
# COMPACT_ATOMS: atom_id res chain seq x y z
N MET A 1 -55.75 -45.25 16.37
CA MET A 1 -56.62 -44.12 16.01
C MET A 1 -57.34 -43.71 17.29
N THR A 2 -56.67 -43.08 18.25
CA THR A 2 -56.36 -41.63 18.36
C THR A 2 -57.59 -40.77 18.15
N ASP A 3 -58.23 -40.36 19.24
CA ASP A 3 -58.76 -39.00 19.39
C ASP A 3 -58.46 -38.56 20.82
N SER A 4 -57.45 -37.71 20.88
CA SER A 4 -56.84 -37.10 22.06
C SER A 4 -57.75 -36.05 22.68
N GLU A 5 -57.84 -36.09 24.01
CA GLU A 5 -58.37 -35.03 24.86
C GLU A 5 -57.83 -33.66 24.43
N ALA A 6 -58.74 -32.75 24.09
CA ALA A 6 -58.44 -31.35 23.92
C ALA A 6 -58.07 -30.75 25.28
N VAL A 7 -56.77 -30.60 25.51
CA VAL A 7 -56.24 -29.77 26.60
C VAL A 7 -56.64 -28.32 26.31
N PRO A 8 -57.29 -27.60 27.24
CA PRO A 8 -57.57 -26.18 27.04
C PRO A 8 -56.23 -25.43 27.02
N ILE A 9 -55.94 -24.81 25.87
CA ILE A 9 -54.88 -23.81 25.75
C ILE A 9 -55.31 -22.67 26.68
N VAL A 10 -54.65 -22.57 27.83
CA VAL A 10 -54.67 -21.35 28.63
C VAL A 10 -53.98 -20.28 27.77
N GLU A 11 -54.77 -19.51 27.03
CA GLU A 11 -54.38 -18.19 26.54
C GLU A 11 -53.98 -17.35 27.75
N SER A 12 -52.68 -17.36 28.07
CA SER A 12 -52.08 -16.32 28.88
C SER A 12 -51.91 -15.10 28.00
N ASP A 13 -53.02 -14.37 27.86
CA ASP A 13 -53.09 -13.08 27.20
C ASP A 13 -52.42 -12.02 28.10
N SER A 14 -51.08 -12.10 28.21
CA SER A 14 -50.26 -10.96 28.60
C SER A 14 -49.56 -10.47 27.34
N SER A 15 -50.25 -9.64 26.56
CA SER A 15 -49.62 -8.88 25.49
C SER A 15 -48.55 -7.97 26.09
N PHE A 16 -47.31 -8.48 26.20
CA PHE A 16 -46.15 -7.67 26.54
C PHE A 16 -46.04 -6.56 25.51
N THR A 17 -46.54 -5.38 25.87
CA THR A 17 -46.51 -4.21 25.01
C THR A 17 -45.13 -3.59 25.14
N TYR A 18 -44.24 -3.92 24.22
CA TYR A 18 -42.91 -3.31 24.14
C TYR A 18 -43.07 -1.78 24.01
N ARG A 19 -42.60 -1.05 25.03
CA ARG A 19 -42.72 0.40 25.10
C ARG A 19 -41.38 1.08 24.88
N LEU A 20 -41.43 2.12 24.06
CA LEU A 20 -40.29 2.95 23.69
C LEU A 20 -40.32 4.28 24.46
N TYR A 21 -39.15 4.72 24.95
CA TYR A 21 -39.03 5.93 25.77
C TYR A 21 -38.14 6.98 25.09
N PRO A 22 -38.44 8.28 25.22
CA PRO A 22 -37.71 9.34 24.52
C PRO A 22 -36.25 9.50 24.98
N HIS A 23 -35.91 9.11 26.22
CA HIS A 23 -34.55 9.25 26.75
C HIS A 23 -33.50 8.40 26.01
N ARG A 24 -33.90 7.42 25.20
CA ARG A 24 -33.00 6.67 24.31
C ARG A 24 -32.22 7.56 23.33
N PHE A 25 -32.80 8.69 22.89
CA PHE A 25 -32.13 9.61 21.97
C PHE A 25 -31.01 10.37 22.67
N TYR A 26 -31.17 10.66 23.97
CA TYR A 26 -30.11 11.20 24.79
C TYR A 26 -28.98 10.17 24.96
N VAL A 27 -29.31 8.90 25.22
CA VAL A 27 -28.32 7.80 25.30
C VAL A 27 -27.52 7.69 23.99
N LEU A 28 -28.21 7.70 22.84
CA LEU A 28 -27.59 7.66 21.52
C LEU A 28 -26.72 8.90 21.27
N PHE A 29 -27.16 10.10 21.68
CA PHE A 29 -26.39 11.33 21.55
C PHE A 29 -25.07 11.27 22.34
N VAL A 30 -25.13 10.89 23.62
CA VAL A 30 -23.94 10.77 24.47
C VAL A 30 -22.97 9.72 23.92
N PHE A 31 -23.50 8.55 23.52
CA PHE A 31 -22.70 7.50 22.91
C PHE A 31 -22.03 7.96 21.60
N SER A 32 -22.79 8.66 20.75
CA SER A 32 -22.29 9.19 19.48
C SER A 32 -21.23 10.28 19.69
N LEU A 33 -21.39 11.12 20.72
CA LEU A 33 -20.38 12.13 21.09
C LEU A 33 -19.07 11.49 21.55
N LEU A 34 -19.14 10.42 22.37
CA LEU A 34 -17.95 9.65 22.74
C LEU A 34 -17.31 8.99 21.53
N SER A 35 -18.12 8.44 20.63
CA SER A 35 -17.68 7.82 19.38
C SER A 35 -16.95 8.80 18.46
N PHE A 36 -17.51 10.01 18.31
CA PHE A 36 -16.90 11.11 17.59
C PHE A 36 -15.56 11.53 18.20
N ASN A 37 -15.53 11.72 19.52
CA ASN A 37 -14.33 12.10 20.25
C ASN A 37 -13.22 11.06 20.13
N GLN A 38 -13.53 9.77 20.25
CA GLN A 38 -12.54 8.70 20.19
C GLN A 38 -11.79 8.70 18.85
N ASN A 39 -12.50 8.83 17.73
CA ASN A 39 -11.87 8.85 16.41
C ASN A 39 -11.11 10.16 16.16
N LEU A 40 -11.67 11.30 16.58
CA LEU A 40 -11.00 12.61 16.52
C LEU A 40 -9.66 12.60 17.27
N PHE A 41 -9.62 12.00 18.47
CA PHE A 41 -8.42 11.91 19.29
C PHE A 41 -7.43 10.86 18.79
N TRP A 42 -7.91 9.84 18.09
CA TRP A 42 -7.07 8.83 17.48
C TRP A 42 -6.24 9.43 16.34
N LEU A 43 -6.88 10.25 15.49
CA LEU A 43 -6.29 10.91 14.33
C LEU A 43 -5.61 12.24 14.63
N THR A 44 -5.29 12.56 15.89
CA THR A 44 -4.76 13.89 16.26
C THR A 44 -3.46 14.25 15.54
N PHE A 45 -2.54 13.30 15.39
CA PHE A 45 -1.18 13.58 14.91
C PHE A 45 -1.02 13.40 13.39
N SER A 46 -1.82 12.54 12.75
CA SER A 46 -1.70 12.24 11.32
C SER A 46 -1.82 13.48 10.41
N PRO A 47 -2.81 14.40 10.59
CA PRO A 47 -2.95 15.59 9.75
C PRO A 47 -1.87 16.65 9.99
N ILE A 48 -1.11 16.54 11.09
CA ILE A 48 -0.13 17.53 11.54
C ILE A 48 1.25 16.89 11.78
N ALA A 49 1.54 15.75 11.13
CA ALA A 49 2.72 14.93 11.36
C ALA A 49 4.01 15.75 11.39
N ARG A 50 4.27 16.53 10.34
CA ARG A 50 5.45 17.38 10.23
C ARG A 50 5.56 18.42 11.35
N LYS A 51 4.44 18.99 11.80
CA LYS A 51 4.42 19.99 12.88
C LYS A 51 4.69 19.31 14.23
N ALA A 52 4.19 18.09 14.42
CA ALA A 52 4.44 17.27 15.61
C ALA A 52 5.91 16.83 15.70
N GLU A 53 6.52 16.43 14.58
CA GLU A 53 7.96 16.12 14.50
C GLU A 53 8.82 17.29 14.98
N ILE A 54 8.55 18.49 14.45
CA ILE A 54 9.30 19.71 14.81
C ILE A 54 9.10 20.06 16.28
N TYR A 55 7.86 20.02 16.77
CA TYR A 55 7.53 20.46 18.13
C TYR A 55 8.05 19.52 19.21
N TYR A 56 7.92 18.20 19.01
CA TYR A 56 8.35 17.21 20.00
C TYR A 56 9.76 16.67 19.73
N ASN A 57 10.42 17.10 18.65
CA ASN A 57 11.67 16.53 18.18
C ASN A 57 11.59 15.00 18.05
N MET A 58 10.56 14.51 17.36
CA MET A 58 10.31 13.09 17.13
C MET A 58 10.47 12.73 15.64
N ASN A 59 10.72 11.45 15.37
CA ASN A 59 10.88 10.95 14.00
C ASN A 59 9.54 10.48 13.42
N GLU A 60 9.45 10.41 12.09
CA GLU A 60 8.28 9.92 11.33
C GLU A 60 7.74 8.58 11.85
N ALA A 61 8.62 7.58 12.05
CA ALA A 61 8.25 6.28 12.59
C ALA A 61 7.54 6.33 13.96
N THR A 62 7.80 7.39 14.75
CA THR A 62 7.14 7.59 16.05
C THR A 62 5.74 8.15 15.88
N VAL A 63 5.54 9.04 14.90
CA VAL A 63 4.21 9.55 14.52
C VAL A 63 3.36 8.40 13.98
N ASP A 64 3.92 7.55 13.13
CA ASP A 64 3.24 6.35 12.62
C ASP A 64 2.88 5.39 13.73
N LEU A 65 3.78 5.17 14.69
CA LEU A 65 3.49 4.34 15.86
C LEU A 65 2.35 4.92 16.71
N LEU A 66 2.29 6.25 16.87
CA LEU A 66 1.17 6.92 17.57
C LEU A 66 -0.17 6.62 16.89
N PHE A 67 -0.21 6.66 15.55
CA PHE A 67 -1.41 6.26 14.81
C PHE A 67 -1.73 4.76 14.99
N ASN A 68 -0.72 3.90 14.86
CA ASN A 68 -0.87 2.45 14.87
C ASN A 68 -1.25 1.85 16.24
N TRP A 69 -1.07 2.57 17.36
CA TRP A 69 -1.58 2.12 18.67
C TRP A 69 -3.08 1.81 18.63
N GLY A 70 -3.87 2.50 17.80
CA GLY A 70 -5.28 2.20 17.56
C GLY A 70 -5.52 0.73 17.24
N SER A 71 -4.87 0.24 16.19
CA SER A 71 -5.00 -1.16 15.72
C SER A 71 -4.34 -2.16 16.67
N ILE A 72 -3.19 -1.81 17.26
CA ILE A 72 -2.43 -2.70 18.16
C ILE A 72 -3.22 -2.97 19.45
N ILE A 73 -3.75 -1.93 20.09
CA ILE A 73 -4.47 -2.04 21.37
C ILE A 73 -5.88 -2.58 21.19
N PHE A 74 -6.47 -2.46 19.99
CA PHE A 74 -7.77 -3.06 19.68
C PHE A 74 -7.78 -4.56 20.01
N ILE A 75 -6.74 -5.30 19.59
CA ILE A 75 -6.62 -6.76 19.75
C ILE A 75 -6.76 -7.22 21.21
N PRO A 76 -5.91 -6.77 22.16
CA PRO A 76 -6.02 -7.21 23.57
C PRO A 76 -7.25 -6.65 24.29
N CYS A 77 -7.82 -5.53 23.82
CA CYS A 77 -9.01 -4.94 24.43
C CYS A 77 -10.32 -5.63 24.01
N LEU A 78 -10.33 -6.41 22.92
CA LEU A 78 -11.52 -7.13 22.44
C LEU A 78 -12.09 -8.14 23.45
N PRO A 79 -11.30 -9.09 24.00
CA PRO A 79 -11.80 -10.01 25.02
C PRO A 79 -12.32 -9.27 26.26
N LEU A 80 -11.61 -8.22 26.69
CA LEU A 80 -12.00 -7.41 27.86
C LEU A 80 -13.35 -6.73 27.63
N THR A 81 -13.55 -6.18 26.43
CA THR A 81 -14.81 -5.53 26.04
C THR A 81 -15.96 -6.55 25.99
N TYR A 82 -15.74 -7.73 25.41
CA TYR A 82 -16.73 -8.81 25.41
C TYR A 82 -17.13 -9.23 26.83
N ILE A 83 -16.13 -9.45 27.70
CA ILE A 83 -16.36 -9.83 29.10
C ILE A 83 -17.18 -8.75 29.81
N LEU A 84 -16.86 -7.47 29.57
CA LEU A 84 -17.56 -6.35 30.19
C LEU A 84 -19.01 -6.23 29.71
N LEU A 85 -19.25 -6.40 28.40
CA LEU A 85 -20.56 -6.24 27.79
C LEU A 85 -21.56 -7.34 28.12
N ASN A 86 -21.07 -8.54 28.46
CA ASN A 86 -21.91 -9.66 28.87
C ASN A 86 -22.19 -9.71 30.38
N LYS A 87 -21.65 -8.77 31.17
CA LYS A 87 -22.04 -8.61 32.57
C LYS A 87 -23.35 -7.85 32.70
N HIS A 88 -24.00 -7.98 33.85
CA HIS A 88 -25.15 -7.16 34.22
C HIS A 88 -24.82 -5.66 34.08
N ASN A 89 -25.69 -4.90 33.43
CA ASN A 89 -25.47 -3.49 33.05
C ASN A 89 -24.20 -3.24 32.21
N GLY A 90 -23.72 -4.25 31.46
CA GLY A 90 -22.45 -4.22 30.74
C GLY A 90 -22.29 -3.02 29.81
N LEU A 91 -23.35 -2.65 29.07
CA LEU A 91 -23.34 -1.48 28.19
C LEU A 91 -23.01 -0.18 28.94
N ARG A 92 -23.65 0.09 30.07
CA ARG A 92 -23.36 1.30 30.87
C ARG A 92 -21.94 1.29 31.41
N HIS A 93 -21.46 0.16 31.91
CA HIS A 93 -20.08 0.05 32.39
C HIS A 93 -19.09 0.32 31.25
N CYS A 94 -19.36 -0.20 30.05
CA CYS A 94 -18.54 0.02 28.87
C CYS A 94 -18.46 1.51 28.50
N VAL A 95 -19.61 2.21 28.45
CA VAL A 95 -19.67 3.63 28.08
C VAL A 95 -19.04 4.53 29.14
N VAL A 96 -19.30 4.27 30.42
CA VAL A 96 -18.67 5.01 31.54
C VAL A 96 -17.16 4.81 31.53
N LEU A 97 -16.69 3.57 31.35
CA LEU A 97 -15.27 3.26 31.26
C LEU A 97 -14.62 3.97 30.06
N ALA A 98 -15.25 3.96 28.89
CA ALA A 98 -14.76 4.67 27.72
C ALA A 98 -14.68 6.19 27.96
N ALA A 99 -15.71 6.78 28.59
CA ALA A 99 -15.75 8.21 28.87
C ALA A 99 -14.66 8.66 29.86
N ILE A 100 -14.48 7.92 30.95
CA ILE A 100 -13.42 8.19 31.94
C ILE A 100 -12.04 7.99 31.29
N THR A 101 -11.86 6.90 30.54
CA THR A 101 -10.57 6.57 29.93
C THR A 101 -10.20 7.58 28.84
N ALA A 102 -11.15 8.05 28.03
CA ALA A 102 -10.92 9.11 27.04
C ALA A 102 -10.57 10.46 27.69
N PHE A 103 -11.21 10.79 28.82
CA PHE A 103 -10.86 11.99 29.60
C PHE A 103 -9.45 11.89 30.18
N ILE A 104 -9.09 10.77 30.81
CA ILE A 104 -7.72 10.54 31.33
C ILE A 104 -6.70 10.57 30.18
N ALA A 105 -7.01 9.94 29.04
CA ALA A 105 -6.16 9.93 27.86
C ALA A 105 -5.80 11.33 27.37
N THR A 106 -6.80 12.22 27.26
CA THR A 106 -6.59 13.60 26.83
C THR A 106 -5.92 14.45 27.90
N LEU A 107 -6.24 14.23 29.18
CA LEU A 107 -5.59 14.90 30.31
C LEU A 107 -4.08 14.60 30.33
N LEU A 108 -3.69 13.33 30.20
CA LEU A 108 -2.29 12.92 30.19
C LEU A 108 -1.50 13.57 29.05
N ARG A 109 -2.11 13.80 27.88
CA ARG A 109 -1.45 14.49 26.75
C ARG A 109 -1.16 15.96 27.05
N VAL A 110 -1.90 16.59 27.97
CA VAL A 110 -1.75 18.00 28.33
C VAL A 110 -0.73 18.21 29.47
N VAL A 111 -0.57 17.22 30.35
CA VAL A 111 0.33 17.29 31.52
C VAL A 111 1.75 17.77 31.19
N PRO A 112 2.43 17.28 30.13
CA PRO A 112 3.79 17.74 29.80
C PRO A 112 3.92 19.26 29.63
N PHE A 113 2.91 19.95 29.10
CA PHE A 113 2.96 21.41 28.88
C PHE A 113 2.80 22.23 30.15
N VAL A 114 2.21 21.64 31.20
CA VAL A 114 2.08 22.28 32.51
C VAL A 114 3.36 22.11 33.31
N ILE A 115 4.04 20.97 33.16
CA ILE A 115 5.25 20.62 33.92
C ILE A 115 6.51 21.22 33.30
N THR A 116 6.60 21.27 31.96
CA THR A 116 7.83 21.67 31.29
C THR A 116 7.57 22.46 30.02
N SER A 117 8.43 23.43 29.75
CA SER A 117 8.35 24.28 28.56
C SER A 117 9.03 23.59 27.36
N PRO A 118 8.55 23.81 26.11
CA PRO A 118 9.21 23.30 24.90
C PRO A 118 10.69 23.69 24.78
N SER A 119 11.10 24.79 25.41
CA SER A 119 12.50 25.24 25.42
C SER A 119 13.43 24.42 26.33
N SER A 120 12.88 23.51 27.15
CA SER A 120 13.65 22.67 28.07
C SER A 120 14.29 21.49 27.32
N PRO A 121 15.57 21.16 27.56
CA PRO A 121 16.22 20.00 26.94
C PRO A 121 15.57 18.66 27.34
N HIS A 122 14.83 18.62 28.45
CA HIS A 122 14.12 17.43 28.93
C HIS A 122 12.69 17.31 28.38
N PHE A 123 12.22 18.27 27.58
CA PHE A 123 10.85 18.30 27.07
C PHE A 123 10.47 17.04 26.29
N HIS A 124 11.35 16.57 25.41
CA HIS A 124 11.14 15.34 24.66
C HIS A 124 10.99 14.13 25.60
N SER A 125 11.98 13.88 26.45
CA SER A 125 12.00 12.73 27.36
C SER A 125 10.79 12.67 28.30
N ILE A 126 10.28 13.84 28.73
CA ILE A 126 9.09 13.93 29.56
C ILE A 126 7.82 13.76 28.72
N SER A 127 7.71 14.39 27.55
CA SER A 127 6.47 14.40 26.76
C SER A 127 6.15 13.04 26.14
N MET A 128 7.16 12.35 25.59
CA MET A 128 6.98 11.10 24.86
C MET A 128 6.21 10.00 25.62
N PRO A 129 6.55 9.64 26.87
CA PRO A 129 5.80 8.62 27.60
C PRO A 129 4.33 9.03 27.82
N PHE A 130 4.06 10.29 28.16
CA PHE A 130 2.69 10.78 28.34
C PHE A 130 1.87 10.74 27.05
N LEU A 131 2.48 11.10 25.90
CA LEU A 131 1.83 11.00 24.61
C LEU A 131 1.48 9.55 24.25
N HIS A 132 2.43 8.62 24.42
CA HIS A 132 2.19 7.21 24.16
C HIS A 132 1.11 6.63 25.08
N THR A 133 1.18 6.90 26.40
CA THR A 133 0.15 6.44 27.35
C THR A 133 -1.22 7.03 27.00
N GLY A 134 -1.31 8.33 26.70
CA GLY A 134 -2.55 8.95 26.27
C GLY A 134 -3.08 8.41 24.93
N GLN A 135 -2.21 8.00 24.01
CA GLN A 135 -2.61 7.38 22.75
C GLN A 135 -3.09 5.95 22.93
N ILE A 136 -2.42 5.16 23.77
CA ILE A 136 -2.81 3.79 24.13
C ILE A 136 -4.17 3.76 24.85
N LEU A 137 -4.40 4.67 25.80
CA LEU A 137 -5.69 4.77 26.51
C LEU A 137 -6.83 5.16 25.56
N ASN A 138 -6.60 6.10 24.64
CA ASN A 138 -7.60 6.43 23.62
C ASN A 138 -7.84 5.26 22.65
N ALA A 139 -6.79 4.51 22.29
CA ALA A 139 -6.90 3.31 21.47
C ALA A 139 -7.76 2.23 22.16
N ALA A 140 -7.60 2.04 23.48
CA ALA A 140 -8.45 1.13 24.26
C ALA A 140 -9.93 1.53 24.27
N CYS A 141 -10.25 2.82 24.06
CA CYS A 141 -11.63 3.29 23.91
C CYS A 141 -12.28 2.83 22.59
N GLY A 142 -11.48 2.51 21.56
CA GLY A 142 -11.99 2.07 20.25
C GLY A 142 -12.92 0.87 20.33
N PRO A 143 -12.48 -0.28 20.87
CA PRO A 143 -13.35 -1.44 21.09
C PRO A 143 -14.54 -1.15 22.00
N LEU A 144 -14.34 -0.36 23.07
CA LEU A 144 -15.38 -0.01 24.03
C LEU A 144 -16.53 0.82 23.43
N ILE A 145 -16.33 1.40 22.25
CA ILE A 145 -17.36 2.17 21.55
C ILE A 145 -17.82 1.42 20.30
N MET A 146 -16.93 0.80 19.53
CA MET A 146 -17.29 0.17 18.26
C MET A 146 -17.93 -1.23 18.41
N ALA A 147 -17.56 -1.99 19.44
CA ALA A 147 -18.21 -3.27 19.70
C ALA A 147 -19.67 -3.14 20.15
N PRO A 148 -20.04 -2.26 21.10
CA PRO A 148 -21.41 -2.19 21.60
C PRO A 148 -22.41 -1.48 20.68
N VAL A 149 -22.06 -1.04 19.46
CA VAL A 149 -22.97 -0.22 18.64
C VAL A 149 -24.28 -0.95 18.30
N SER A 150 -24.17 -2.23 17.90
CA SER A 150 -25.33 -3.11 17.66
C SER A 150 -26.08 -3.43 18.96
N GLN A 151 -25.35 -3.71 20.04
CA GLN A 151 -25.96 -3.98 21.34
C GLN A 151 -26.72 -2.76 21.91
N LEU A 152 -26.21 -1.55 21.70
CA LEU A 152 -26.87 -0.29 22.05
C LEU A 152 -28.19 -0.14 21.30
N SER A 153 -28.17 -0.35 19.97
CA SER A 153 -29.39 -0.24 19.16
C SER A 153 -30.42 -1.30 19.54
N CYS A 154 -29.98 -2.52 19.85
CA CYS A 154 -30.88 -3.58 20.33
C CYS A 154 -31.51 -3.26 21.69
N ILE A 155 -30.73 -2.78 22.66
CA ILE A 155 -31.22 -2.51 24.03
C ILE A 155 -32.17 -1.30 24.06
N TRP A 156 -31.91 -0.26 23.25
CA TRP A 156 -32.59 1.04 23.39
C TRP A 156 -33.60 1.38 22.30
N PHE A 157 -33.53 0.74 21.14
CA PHE A 157 -34.33 1.07 19.96
C PHE A 157 -35.18 -0.12 19.50
N GLY A 158 -36.34 0.20 18.91
CA GLY A 158 -37.22 -0.82 18.34
C GLY A 158 -36.72 -1.33 16.99
N LEU A 159 -37.29 -2.44 16.51
CA LEU A 159 -36.93 -3.06 15.22
C LEU A 159 -37.03 -2.11 14.01
N ASN A 160 -37.84 -1.04 14.10
CA ASN A 160 -38.10 -0.09 13.02
C ASN A 160 -37.09 1.06 12.92
N GLU A 161 -36.16 1.18 13.88
CA GLU A 161 -35.24 2.32 14.03
C GLU A 161 -33.85 1.85 14.48
N ARG A 162 -33.65 0.54 14.52
CA ARG A 162 -32.44 -0.13 14.98
C ARG A 162 -31.28 0.14 14.04
N THR A 163 -31.49 -0.01 12.72
CA THR A 163 -30.44 0.26 11.72
C THR A 163 -30.04 1.73 11.73
N ARG A 164 -31.01 2.66 11.84
CA ARG A 164 -30.74 4.10 11.99
C ARG A 164 -29.90 4.41 13.23
N SER A 165 -30.25 3.83 14.38
CA SER A 165 -29.49 4.05 15.62
C SER A 165 -28.04 3.59 15.48
N THR A 166 -27.82 2.36 15.00
CA THR A 166 -26.47 1.81 14.74
C THR A 166 -25.69 2.73 13.80
N THR A 167 -26.33 3.17 12.72
CA THR A 167 -25.73 4.06 11.72
C THR A 167 -25.32 5.39 12.31
N ILE A 168 -26.17 6.04 13.11
CA ILE A 168 -25.84 7.34 13.72
C ILE A 168 -24.56 7.22 14.56
N ALA A 169 -24.43 6.15 15.35
CA ALA A 169 -23.26 5.92 16.19
C ALA A 169 -21.97 5.61 15.39
N VAL A 170 -22.08 4.81 14.31
CA VAL A 170 -20.95 4.52 13.40
C VAL A 170 -20.54 5.76 12.62
N VAL A 171 -21.52 6.49 12.05
CA VAL A 171 -21.29 7.73 11.30
C VAL A 171 -20.68 8.80 12.20
N ALA A 172 -21.08 8.89 13.46
CA ALA A 172 -20.45 9.81 14.41
C ALA A 172 -18.95 9.53 14.59
N ASN A 173 -18.54 8.25 14.63
CA ASN A 173 -17.13 7.87 14.66
C ASN A 173 -16.41 8.38 13.42
N ASN A 174 -16.89 8.01 12.23
CA ASN A 174 -16.28 8.40 10.94
C ASN A 174 -16.20 9.92 10.80
N PHE A 175 -17.28 10.62 11.17
CA PHE A 175 -17.36 12.08 11.14
C PHE A 175 -16.33 12.73 12.07
N GLY A 176 -16.07 12.16 13.25
CA GLY A 176 -14.99 12.60 14.15
C GLY A 176 -13.62 12.59 13.48
N GLY A 177 -13.33 11.53 12.71
CA GLY A 177 -12.11 11.44 11.93
C GLY A 177 -12.04 12.48 10.80
N THR A 178 -13.12 12.60 10.02
CA THR A 178 -13.22 13.59 8.93
C THR A 178 -13.00 15.02 9.42
N ILE A 179 -13.64 15.40 10.54
CA ILE A 179 -13.48 16.71 11.16
C ILE A 179 -12.07 16.87 11.73
N GLY A 180 -11.49 15.82 12.30
CA GLY A 180 -10.11 15.84 12.81
C GLY A 180 -9.07 16.22 11.77
N PHE A 181 -9.21 15.70 10.54
CA PHE A 181 -8.31 16.04 9.43
C PHE A 181 -8.39 17.51 9.00
N VAL A 182 -9.54 18.17 9.18
CA VAL A 182 -9.75 19.57 8.81
C VAL A 182 -9.42 20.51 9.97
N VAL A 183 -9.90 20.21 11.17
CA VAL A 183 -9.76 21.06 12.36
C VAL A 183 -8.32 21.07 12.87
N SER A 184 -7.60 19.94 12.83
CA SER A 184 -6.24 19.87 13.37
C SER A 184 -5.27 20.83 12.66
N PRO A 185 -5.20 20.87 11.31
CA PRO A 185 -4.35 21.84 10.61
C PRO A 185 -4.78 23.30 10.76
N ILE A 186 -6.09 23.56 10.90
CA ILE A 186 -6.63 24.93 11.11
C ILE A 186 -6.18 25.47 12.47
N ILE A 187 -6.33 24.69 13.54
CA ILE A 187 -5.91 25.08 14.89
C ILE A 187 -4.37 25.16 14.97
N VAL A 188 -3.69 24.17 14.39
CA VAL A 188 -2.22 24.08 14.43
C VAL A 188 -1.63 24.72 13.19
N SER A 189 -1.74 26.04 13.05
CA SER A 189 -1.09 26.77 11.94
C SER A 189 0.44 26.72 12.04
N ALA A 190 1.00 26.77 13.26
CA ALA A 190 2.42 26.59 13.58
C ALA A 190 2.61 25.47 14.61
N SER A 191 3.81 24.90 14.69
CA SER A 191 4.18 23.83 15.65
C SER A 191 3.88 24.21 17.11
N GLU A 192 4.07 25.48 17.46
CA GLU A 192 3.80 26.02 18.81
C GLU A 192 2.31 25.98 19.21
N ASN A 193 1.39 25.83 18.25
CA ASN A 193 -0.05 25.78 18.51
C ASN A 193 -0.56 24.38 18.90
N ILE A 194 0.28 23.34 18.90
CA ILE A 194 -0.11 21.97 19.26
C ILE A 194 -0.80 21.89 20.64
N PRO A 195 -0.34 22.58 21.71
CA PRO A 195 -1.04 22.59 22.99
C PRO A 195 -2.49 23.07 22.87
N ARG A 196 -2.80 24.04 22.00
CA ARG A 196 -4.18 24.54 21.81
C ARG A 196 -5.11 23.44 21.29
N LEU A 197 -4.63 22.61 20.37
CA LEU A 197 -5.38 21.45 19.88
C LEU A 197 -5.62 20.42 21.00
N LEU A 198 -4.63 20.18 21.84
CA LEU A 198 -4.76 19.22 22.94
C LEU A 198 -5.67 19.73 24.06
N TYR A 199 -5.68 21.02 24.36
CA TYR A 199 -6.68 21.65 25.24
C TYR A 199 -8.09 21.59 24.65
N PHE A 200 -8.23 21.77 23.33
CA PHE A 200 -9.52 21.61 22.64
C PHE A 200 -10.05 20.18 22.80
N HIS A 201 -9.20 19.16 22.60
CA HIS A 201 -9.55 17.76 22.83
C HIS A 201 -9.92 17.48 24.30
N LEU A 202 -9.18 18.04 25.26
CA LEU A 202 -9.51 17.93 26.68
C LEU A 202 -10.90 18.51 27.00
N GLY A 203 -11.25 19.66 26.41
CA GLY A 203 -12.57 20.26 26.56
C GLY A 203 -13.70 19.37 26.02
N LEU A 204 -13.52 18.80 24.83
CA LEU A 204 -14.48 17.86 24.25
C LEU A 204 -14.63 16.58 25.07
N ALA A 205 -13.52 16.03 25.55
CA ALA A 205 -13.51 14.84 26.40
C ALA A 205 -14.18 15.11 27.75
N PHE A 206 -13.94 16.28 28.35
CA PHE A 206 -14.57 16.69 29.60
C PHE A 206 -16.10 16.77 29.46
N VAL A 207 -16.60 17.44 28.41
CA VAL A 207 -18.05 17.54 28.16
C VAL A 207 -18.68 16.16 28.00
N ALA A 208 -18.08 15.28 27.19
CA ALA A 208 -18.59 13.93 26.99
C ALA A 208 -18.56 13.09 28.29
N CYS A 209 -17.49 13.22 29.09
CA CYS A 209 -17.34 12.56 30.38
C CYS A 209 -18.40 13.02 31.38
N VAL A 210 -18.59 14.33 31.53
CA VAL A 210 -19.61 14.92 32.43
C VAL A 210 -21.01 14.48 32.02
N LEU A 211 -21.39 14.57 30.75
CA LEU A 211 -22.71 14.13 30.28
C LEU A 211 -22.95 12.64 30.58
N THR A 212 -21.93 11.80 30.38
CA THR A 212 -22.01 10.35 30.67
C THR A 212 -22.16 10.07 32.16
N LEU A 213 -21.41 10.77 33.02
CA LEU A 213 -21.44 10.56 34.47
C LEU A 213 -22.70 11.13 35.13
N LEU A 214 -23.20 12.27 34.63
CA LEU A 214 -24.44 12.88 35.13
C LEU A 214 -25.63 11.96 34.89
N TYR A 215 -25.76 11.44 33.68
CA TYR A 215 -26.88 10.58 33.33
C TYR A 215 -26.49 9.66 32.18
N PHE A 216 -26.31 8.37 32.46
CA PHE A 216 -26.31 7.31 31.44
C PHE A 216 -27.02 6.09 32.04
N PRO A 217 -28.33 5.90 31.77
CA PRO A 217 -29.10 4.81 32.35
C PRO A 217 -28.58 3.45 31.90
N ALA A 218 -28.71 2.44 32.77
CA ALA A 218 -28.17 1.11 32.51
C ALA A 218 -28.95 0.33 31.44
N GLN A 219 -30.27 0.45 31.47
CA GLN A 219 -31.21 -0.24 30.60
C GLN A 219 -32.54 0.54 30.60
N PRO A 220 -33.38 0.41 29.56
CA PRO A 220 -34.72 0.99 29.58
C PRO A 220 -35.61 0.31 30.64
N PRO A 221 -36.67 0.99 31.12
CA PRO A 221 -37.61 0.41 32.09
C PRO A 221 -38.33 -0.85 31.62
N THR A 222 -38.56 -0.97 30.31
CA THR A 222 -39.13 -2.14 29.64
C THR A 222 -38.35 -2.41 28.38
N ALA A 223 -38.12 -3.68 28.03
CA ALA A 223 -37.44 -4.04 26.79
C ALA A 223 -38.18 -3.46 25.57
N PRO A 224 -37.46 -3.02 24.51
CA PRO A 224 -38.08 -2.54 23.27
C PRO A 224 -38.41 -3.66 22.27
N SER A 225 -37.90 -4.88 22.46
CA SER A 225 -38.13 -6.03 21.58
C SER A 225 -37.84 -7.36 22.29
N SER A 226 -38.27 -8.47 21.71
CA SER A 226 -37.98 -9.83 22.21
C SER A 226 -36.48 -10.16 22.22
N ALA A 227 -35.74 -9.69 21.23
CA ALA A 227 -34.28 -9.85 21.17
C ALA A 227 -33.59 -9.11 22.33
N ALA A 228 -34.06 -7.90 22.64
CA ALA A 228 -33.56 -7.13 23.78
C ALA A 228 -33.89 -7.81 25.11
N GLU A 229 -35.09 -8.35 25.26
CA GLU A 229 -35.50 -9.11 26.44
C GLU A 229 -34.62 -10.34 26.66
N GLN A 230 -34.34 -11.12 25.60
CA GLN A 230 -33.45 -12.28 25.68
C GLN A 230 -32.01 -11.90 26.05
N LEU A 231 -31.48 -10.80 25.50
CA LEU A 231 -30.16 -10.29 25.89
C LEU A 231 -30.12 -9.86 27.36
N LEU A 232 -31.16 -9.19 27.85
CA LEU A 232 -31.27 -8.78 29.25
C LEU A 232 -31.33 -10.00 30.19
N LEU A 233 -32.14 -11.00 29.85
CA LEU A 233 -32.23 -12.26 30.61
C LEU A 233 -30.91 -13.04 30.63
N HIS A 234 -30.20 -13.09 29.50
CA HIS A 234 -28.89 -13.75 29.42
C HIS A 234 -27.82 -13.02 30.24
N SER A 235 -27.86 -11.68 30.31
CA SER A 235 -26.89 -10.88 31.10
C SER A 235 -27.01 -11.05 32.62
N THR A 236 -28.16 -11.53 33.11
CA THR A 236 -28.41 -11.84 34.53
C THR A 236 -27.93 -13.23 34.97
N SER A 237 -27.59 -14.11 34.03
CA SER A 237 -27.08 -15.45 34.33
C SER A 237 -25.58 -15.38 34.66
N GLU A 238 -25.21 -15.54 35.93
CA GLU A 238 -23.81 -15.65 36.37
C GLU A 238 -23.14 -16.89 35.74
N GLN A 239 -22.45 -16.71 34.61
CA GLN A 239 -21.62 -17.75 34.02
C GLN A 239 -20.21 -17.75 34.63
N ASN A 240 -19.93 -18.81 35.39
CA ASN A 240 -18.68 -19.04 36.13
C ASN A 240 -17.40 -19.30 35.29
N ASP A 241 -17.44 -19.23 33.96
CA ASP A 241 -16.29 -19.54 33.08
C ASP A 241 -16.19 -18.60 31.87
N THR A 242 -16.02 -17.29 32.11
CA THR A 242 -16.16 -16.24 31.08
C THR A 242 -15.20 -16.37 29.88
N TRP A 243 -13.95 -16.81 30.11
CA TRP A 243 -12.97 -17.00 29.03
C TRP A 243 -13.29 -18.19 28.13
N LYS A 244 -13.76 -19.31 28.71
CA LYS A 244 -14.15 -20.49 27.93
C LYS A 244 -15.38 -20.19 27.08
N THR A 245 -16.36 -19.46 27.62
CA THR A 245 -17.52 -18.99 26.85
C THR A 245 -17.09 -18.07 25.71
N TYR A 246 -16.22 -17.10 25.97
CA TYR A 246 -15.69 -16.22 24.93
C TYR A 246 -15.05 -16.99 23.76
N MET A 247 -14.15 -17.93 24.06
CA MET A 247 -13.49 -18.74 23.04
C MET A 247 -14.47 -19.64 22.30
N LYS A 248 -15.46 -20.19 23.01
CA LYS A 248 -16.53 -21.01 22.41
C LYS A 248 -17.37 -20.19 21.42
N ASP A 249 -17.79 -18.99 21.81
CA ASP A 249 -18.60 -18.10 20.99
C ASP A 249 -17.83 -17.63 19.75
N ILE A 250 -16.54 -17.28 19.89
CA ILE A 250 -15.67 -16.98 18.74
C ILE A 250 -15.63 -18.18 17.80
N TRP A 251 -15.40 -19.38 18.33
CA TRP A 251 -15.28 -20.55 17.50
C TRP A 251 -16.59 -20.90 16.79
N GLN A 252 -17.73 -20.62 17.43
CA GLN A 252 -19.04 -20.73 16.79
C GLN A 252 -19.23 -19.70 15.67
N CYS A 253 -18.76 -18.44 15.84
CA CYS A 253 -18.71 -17.45 14.77
C CYS A 253 -17.86 -17.95 13.59
N LEU A 254 -16.65 -18.43 13.87
CA LEU A 254 -15.70 -18.89 12.84
C LEU A 254 -16.14 -20.17 12.12
N LYS A 255 -17.04 -20.96 12.70
CA LYS A 255 -17.62 -22.13 12.05
C LYS A 255 -18.78 -21.83 11.12
N ASN A 256 -19.45 -20.69 11.29
CA ASN A 256 -20.61 -20.33 10.49
C ASN A 256 -20.14 -19.75 9.14
N PRO A 257 -20.35 -20.45 8.01
CA PRO A 257 -19.85 -20.00 6.71
C PRO A 257 -20.51 -18.69 6.25
N SER A 258 -21.78 -18.48 6.61
CA SER A 258 -22.51 -17.24 6.30
C SER A 258 -21.92 -16.04 7.03
N PHE A 259 -21.54 -16.23 8.29
CA PHE A 259 -20.85 -15.21 9.08
C PHE A 259 -19.50 -14.88 8.47
N LEU A 260 -18.68 -15.89 8.18
CA LEU A 260 -17.36 -15.69 7.58
C LEU A 260 -17.44 -14.95 6.25
N LEU A 261 -18.41 -15.30 5.39
CA LEU A 261 -18.57 -14.66 4.08
C LEU A 261 -18.90 -13.17 4.22
N ILE A 262 -19.90 -12.82 5.05
CA ILE A 262 -20.34 -11.43 5.22
C ILE A 262 -19.28 -10.61 5.96
N CYS A 263 -18.63 -11.19 6.97
CA CYS A 263 -17.54 -10.57 7.70
C CYS A 263 -16.35 -10.28 6.76
N ASN A 264 -16.00 -11.22 5.87
CA ASN A 264 -14.95 -11.02 4.89
C ASN A 264 -15.29 -9.89 3.91
N VAL A 265 -16.51 -9.89 3.34
CA VAL A 265 -16.93 -8.83 2.40
C VAL A 265 -16.94 -7.46 3.08
N GLY A 266 -17.54 -7.36 4.28
CA GLY A 266 -17.60 -6.10 5.02
C GLY A 266 -16.23 -5.59 5.46
N GLY A 267 -15.37 -6.49 5.97
CA GLY A 267 -14.02 -6.14 6.39
C GLY A 267 -13.11 -5.74 5.23
N LEU A 268 -13.20 -6.44 4.08
CA LEU A 268 -12.47 -6.05 2.86
C LEU A 268 -12.97 -4.70 2.35
N LEU A 269 -14.28 -4.50 2.22
CA LEU A 269 -14.84 -3.25 1.73
C LEU A 269 -14.41 -2.06 2.62
N SER A 270 -14.52 -2.21 3.94
CA SER A 270 -14.16 -1.14 4.89
C SER A 270 -12.65 -0.92 4.98
N GLY A 271 -11.86 -2.00 5.14
CA GLY A 271 -10.41 -1.92 5.30
C GLY A 271 -9.68 -1.43 4.04
N ILE A 272 -10.05 -1.95 2.86
CA ILE A 272 -9.50 -1.48 1.56
C ILE A 272 -9.84 -0.02 1.35
N PHE A 273 -11.09 0.38 1.60
CA PHE A 273 -11.51 1.76 1.40
C PHE A 273 -10.75 2.73 2.31
N ASN A 274 -10.59 2.40 3.59
CA ASN A 274 -9.83 3.21 4.54
C ASN A 274 -8.35 3.38 4.09
N ALA A 275 -7.71 2.29 3.66
CA ALA A 275 -6.36 2.35 3.11
C ALA A 275 -6.31 3.16 1.80
N TRP A 276 -7.30 2.97 0.92
CA TRP A 276 -7.37 3.66 -0.37
C TRP A 276 -7.51 5.19 -0.20
N VAL A 277 -8.39 5.65 0.70
CA VAL A 277 -8.57 7.08 1.02
C VAL A 277 -7.29 7.71 1.60
N SER A 278 -6.51 6.95 2.38
CA SER A 278 -5.24 7.43 2.94
C SER A 278 -4.11 7.57 1.92
N LEU A 279 -4.27 7.02 0.71
CA LEU A 279 -3.23 6.99 -0.34
C LEU A 279 -3.57 7.87 -1.56
N TYR A 280 -4.57 8.76 -1.45
CA TYR A 280 -4.97 9.61 -2.58
C TYR A 280 -3.87 10.55 -3.05
N ASP A 281 -3.07 11.07 -2.14
CA ASP A 281 -1.91 11.89 -2.46
C ASP A 281 -0.92 11.12 -3.35
N VAL A 282 -0.59 9.87 -2.98
CA VAL A 282 0.33 9.01 -3.75
C VAL A 282 -0.27 8.61 -5.10
N ILE A 283 -1.56 8.28 -5.13
CA ILE A 283 -2.26 7.80 -6.33
C ILE A 283 -2.47 8.93 -7.35
N LEU A 284 -2.74 10.16 -6.90
CA LEU A 284 -3.09 11.28 -7.77
C LEU A 284 -1.89 12.16 -8.15
N LYS A 285 -0.74 12.02 -7.47
CA LYS A 285 0.49 12.75 -7.81
C LYS A 285 0.97 12.52 -9.26
N PRO A 286 0.94 11.30 -9.84
CA PRO A 286 1.28 11.08 -11.25
C PRO A 286 0.34 11.78 -12.25
N GLU A 287 -0.89 12.08 -11.84
CA GLU A 287 -1.88 12.81 -12.64
C GLU A 287 -1.71 14.35 -12.56
N ASN A 288 -0.70 14.84 -11.83
CA ASN A 288 -0.44 16.26 -11.55
C ASN A 288 -1.47 16.94 -10.64
N TYR A 289 -2.18 16.20 -9.78
CA TYR A 289 -2.96 16.81 -8.70
C TYR A 289 -2.07 17.17 -7.51
N SER A 290 -2.40 18.27 -6.86
CA SER A 290 -1.76 18.71 -5.63
C SER A 290 -2.18 17.86 -4.42
N GLU A 291 -1.34 17.82 -3.39
CA GLU A 291 -1.66 17.19 -2.10
C GLU A 291 -2.92 17.79 -1.47
N ALA A 292 -3.14 19.11 -1.66
CA ALA A 292 -4.34 19.79 -1.18
C ALA A 292 -5.62 19.31 -1.89
N GLU A 293 -5.57 19.11 -3.21
CA GLU A 293 -6.71 18.57 -3.97
C GLU A 293 -7.01 17.13 -3.58
N ALA A 294 -5.98 16.29 -3.40
CA ALA A 294 -6.14 14.93 -2.89
C ALA A 294 -6.84 14.92 -1.51
N GLY A 295 -6.45 15.83 -0.61
CA GLY A 295 -7.10 16.00 0.69
C GLY A 295 -8.59 16.36 0.58
N TRP A 296 -8.97 17.23 -0.37
CA TRP A 296 -10.38 17.56 -0.62
C TRP A 296 -11.18 16.36 -1.17
N PHE A 297 -10.57 15.50 -1.99
CA PHE A 297 -11.22 14.27 -2.44
C PHE A 297 -11.45 13.28 -1.29
N SER A 298 -10.47 13.09 -0.39
CA SER A 298 -10.63 12.26 0.82
C SER A 298 -11.72 12.79 1.75
N PHE A 299 -11.79 14.11 1.92
CA PHE A 299 -12.82 14.77 2.69
C PHE A 299 -14.21 14.59 2.05
N GLY A 300 -14.32 14.81 0.74
CA GLY A 300 -15.56 14.65 -0.01
C GLY A 300 -16.12 13.23 0.04
N SER A 301 -15.28 12.20 -0.14
CA SER A 301 -15.70 10.80 -0.03
C SER A 301 -16.16 10.43 1.36
N SER A 302 -15.48 10.92 2.40
CA SER A 302 -15.85 10.66 3.79
C SER A 302 -17.24 11.24 4.13
N ILE A 303 -17.52 12.48 3.70
CA ILE A 303 -18.85 13.08 3.86
C ILE A 303 -19.90 12.30 3.09
N ALA A 304 -19.61 11.95 1.83
CA ALA A 304 -20.52 11.18 1.01
C ALA A 304 -20.84 9.83 1.65
N GLY A 305 -19.87 9.15 2.26
CA GLY A 305 -20.08 7.91 3.01
C GLY A 305 -20.95 8.07 4.25
N ASN A 306 -20.76 9.15 5.01
CA ASN A 306 -21.62 9.47 6.14
C ASN A 306 -23.08 9.68 5.72
N ILE A 307 -23.30 10.39 4.60
CA ILE A 307 -24.63 10.59 4.01
C ILE A 307 -25.20 9.26 3.51
N GLY A 308 -24.40 8.46 2.80
CA GLY A 308 -24.78 7.15 2.27
C GLY A 308 -25.25 6.19 3.36
N GLY A 309 -24.52 6.12 4.47
CA GLY A 309 -24.90 5.37 5.66
C GLY A 309 -26.28 5.77 6.17
N LEU A 310 -26.50 7.06 6.43
CA LEU A 310 -27.77 7.57 6.95
C LEU A 310 -28.95 7.30 6.00
N CYS A 311 -28.76 7.51 4.69
CA CYS A 311 -29.77 7.26 3.66
C CYS A 311 -30.15 5.78 3.57
N PHE A 312 -29.17 4.88 3.49
CA PHE A 312 -29.42 3.45 3.36
C PHE A 312 -29.94 2.82 4.66
N ALA A 313 -29.55 3.35 5.82
CA ALA A 313 -30.16 2.98 7.09
C ALA A 313 -31.63 3.38 7.16
N ALA A 314 -31.97 4.58 6.67
CA ALA A 314 -33.35 5.02 6.59
C ALA A 314 -34.19 4.13 5.67
N LEU A 315 -33.60 3.70 4.54
CA LEU A 315 -34.20 2.75 3.61
C LEU A 315 -34.35 1.35 4.22
N ALA A 316 -33.33 0.83 4.90
CA ALA A 316 -33.35 -0.49 5.54
C ALA A 316 -34.44 -0.63 6.60
N ASP A 317 -34.69 0.46 7.35
CA ASP A 317 -35.73 0.49 8.37
C ASP A 317 -37.17 0.58 7.80
N THR A 318 -37.30 0.88 6.50
CA THR A 318 -38.61 0.92 5.80
C THR A 318 -39.20 -0.48 5.67
N HIS A 319 -40.51 -0.62 5.90
CA HIS A 319 -41.21 -1.91 5.93
C HIS A 319 -40.94 -2.79 4.68
N SER A 320 -40.87 -2.18 3.49
CA SER A 320 -40.63 -2.89 2.23
C SER A 320 -39.22 -3.48 2.09
N CYS A 321 -38.21 -2.89 2.74
CA CYS A 321 -36.80 -3.27 2.60
C CYS A 321 -36.23 -4.00 3.82
N ARG A 322 -37.00 -4.10 4.91
CA ARG A 322 -36.59 -4.74 6.17
C ARG A 322 -36.12 -6.19 6.00
N ARG A 323 -36.74 -6.95 5.09
CA ARG A 323 -36.36 -8.36 4.82
C ARG A 323 -35.32 -8.49 3.70
N SER A 324 -34.80 -7.37 3.20
CA SER A 324 -33.98 -7.31 2.00
C SER A 324 -32.56 -6.78 2.29
N PHE A 325 -32.03 -6.99 3.51
CA PHE A 325 -30.63 -6.64 3.85
C PHE A 325 -29.63 -7.16 2.81
N LYS A 326 -29.80 -8.41 2.36
CA LYS A 326 -28.96 -9.00 1.30
C LYS A 326 -28.99 -8.19 0.00
N LEU A 327 -30.17 -7.71 -0.40
CA LEU A 327 -30.31 -6.89 -1.61
C LEU A 327 -29.62 -5.53 -1.43
N LEU A 328 -29.85 -4.86 -0.29
CA LEU A 328 -29.22 -3.56 -0.01
C LEU A 328 -27.69 -3.66 0.05
N ILE A 329 -27.16 -4.69 0.71
CA ILE A 329 -25.72 -4.98 0.74
C ILE A 329 -25.20 -5.20 -0.68
N ASN A 330 -25.84 -6.08 -1.47
CA ASN A 330 -25.41 -6.35 -2.84
C ASN A 330 -25.43 -5.10 -3.73
N VAL A 331 -26.49 -4.29 -3.64
CA VAL A 331 -26.59 -3.02 -4.38
C VAL A 331 -25.45 -2.08 -3.96
N SER A 332 -25.19 -1.93 -2.66
CA SER A 332 -24.08 -1.09 -2.18
C SER A 332 -22.72 -1.59 -2.69
N CYS A 333 -22.47 -2.89 -2.66
CA CYS A 333 -21.21 -3.48 -3.13
C CYS A 333 -21.03 -3.30 -4.65
N ILE A 334 -22.07 -3.56 -5.44
CA ILE A 334 -22.02 -3.42 -6.91
C ILE A 334 -21.81 -1.96 -7.30
N CYS A 335 -22.55 -1.03 -6.70
CA CYS A 335 -22.40 0.38 -6.99
C CYS A 335 -21.02 0.91 -6.53
N CYS A 336 -20.53 0.46 -5.37
CA CYS A 336 -19.17 0.77 -4.93
C CYS A 336 -18.12 0.24 -5.93
N PHE A 337 -18.25 -1.01 -6.39
CA PHE A 337 -17.36 -1.59 -7.39
C PHE A 337 -17.35 -0.77 -8.69
N LEU A 338 -18.53 -0.42 -9.22
CA LEU A 338 -18.65 0.39 -10.43
C LEU A 338 -18.00 1.77 -10.27
N SER A 339 -18.19 2.42 -9.11
CA SER A 339 -17.57 3.72 -8.83
C SER A 339 -16.05 3.67 -8.72
N VAL A 340 -15.50 2.59 -8.14
CA VAL A 340 -14.04 2.38 -8.07
C VAL A 340 -13.48 2.04 -9.45
N VAL A 341 -14.15 1.21 -10.25
CA VAL A 341 -13.75 0.94 -11.64
C VAL A 341 -13.74 2.23 -12.46
N TRP A 342 -14.75 3.09 -12.26
CA TRP A 342 -14.81 4.40 -12.91
C TRP A 342 -13.63 5.29 -12.51
N PHE A 343 -13.27 5.34 -11.22
CA PHE A 343 -12.06 6.03 -10.77
C PHE A 343 -10.78 5.44 -11.40
N LEU A 344 -10.61 4.12 -11.36
CA LEU A 344 -9.42 3.45 -11.89
C LEU A 344 -9.25 3.65 -13.40
N SER A 345 -10.34 3.86 -14.14
CA SER A 345 -10.27 4.17 -15.57
C SER A 345 -9.70 5.57 -15.88
N MET A 346 -9.65 6.46 -14.88
CA MET A 346 -9.15 7.84 -15.00
C MET A 346 -7.73 8.03 -14.44
N VAL A 347 -7.11 6.99 -13.87
CA VAL A 347 -5.82 7.10 -13.19
C VAL A 347 -4.82 6.10 -13.77
N HIS A 348 -3.53 6.44 -13.77
CA HIS A 348 -2.44 5.52 -14.08
C HIS A 348 -2.51 4.30 -13.15
N THR A 349 -2.52 3.11 -13.74
CA THR A 349 -2.51 1.84 -13.00
C THR A 349 -1.47 0.91 -13.59
N PHE A 350 -1.14 -0.17 -12.89
CA PHE A 350 -0.20 -1.19 -13.38
C PHE A 350 -0.55 -1.74 -14.77
N PHE A 351 -1.84 -1.74 -15.13
CA PHE A 351 -2.31 -2.26 -16.42
C PHE A 351 -2.34 -1.20 -17.53
N TYR A 352 -2.30 0.10 -17.18
CA TYR A 352 -2.50 1.20 -18.11
C TYR A 352 -1.57 2.38 -17.80
N ASP A 353 -0.56 2.56 -18.65
CA ASP A 353 0.39 3.70 -18.60
C ASP A 353 -0.22 5.04 -19.02
N LYS A 354 -1.46 5.06 -19.49
CA LYS A 354 -2.21 6.29 -19.79
C LYS A 354 -3.65 6.13 -19.31
N PRO A 355 -4.26 7.19 -18.73
CA PRO A 355 -5.65 7.15 -18.34
C PRO A 355 -6.54 6.91 -19.56
N ILE A 356 -7.51 6.00 -19.43
CA ILE A 356 -8.41 5.59 -20.53
C ILE A 356 -9.41 6.72 -20.82
N ILE A 357 -9.83 7.43 -19.77
CA ILE A 357 -10.77 8.54 -19.83
C ILE A 357 -10.06 9.81 -19.36
N SER A 358 -10.32 10.94 -20.00
CA SER A 358 -9.79 12.23 -19.55
C SER A 358 -10.21 12.51 -18.10
N SER A 359 -9.22 12.71 -17.24
CA SER A 359 -9.40 13.01 -15.83
C SER A 359 -9.65 14.51 -15.66
N THR A 360 -10.74 14.86 -14.97
CA THR A 360 -10.99 16.22 -14.47
C THR A 360 -11.22 16.14 -12.96
N SER A 361 -10.95 17.22 -12.24
CA SER A 361 -11.15 17.24 -10.78
C SER A 361 -12.59 16.89 -10.39
N ILE A 362 -13.57 17.27 -11.22
CA ILE A 362 -14.99 16.98 -11.00
C ILE A 362 -15.28 15.49 -11.17
N THR A 363 -14.77 14.84 -12.21
CA THR A 363 -15.02 13.41 -12.46
C THR A 363 -14.35 12.52 -11.41
N ILE A 364 -13.15 12.91 -10.96
CA ILE A 364 -12.48 12.25 -9.83
C ILE A 364 -13.29 12.45 -8.55
N GLY A 365 -13.69 13.68 -8.23
CA GLY A 365 -14.50 13.98 -7.05
C GLY A 365 -15.83 13.23 -7.03
N LEU A 366 -16.52 13.11 -8.17
CA LEU A 366 -17.76 12.35 -8.29
C LEU A 366 -17.55 10.84 -8.12
N SER A 367 -16.54 10.26 -8.76
CA SER A 367 -16.27 8.81 -8.65
C SER A 367 -15.89 8.41 -7.22
N VAL A 368 -15.00 9.18 -6.59
CA VAL A 368 -14.55 9.01 -5.21
C VAL A 368 -15.68 9.29 -4.21
N GLY A 369 -16.51 10.30 -4.48
CA GLY A 369 -17.71 10.60 -3.70
C GLY A 369 -18.75 9.47 -3.75
N LEU A 370 -19.03 8.92 -4.93
CA LEU A 370 -19.94 7.77 -5.08
C LEU A 370 -19.38 6.52 -4.39
N ALA A 371 -18.06 6.26 -4.51
CA ALA A 371 -17.40 5.16 -3.81
C ALA A 371 -17.56 5.29 -2.30
N GLY A 372 -17.34 6.49 -1.76
CA GLY A 372 -17.60 6.80 -0.36
C GLY A 372 -19.06 6.56 0.03
N LEU A 373 -20.01 7.10 -0.73
CA LEU A 373 -21.45 6.95 -0.47
C LEU A 373 -21.86 5.47 -0.36
N PHE A 374 -21.46 4.64 -1.32
CA PHE A 374 -21.87 3.23 -1.32
C PHE A 374 -21.08 2.38 -0.32
N GLN A 375 -19.83 2.71 -0.02
CA GLN A 375 -19.09 2.09 1.08
C GLN A 375 -19.75 2.40 2.43
N GLY A 376 -20.09 3.66 2.68
CA GLY A 376 -20.72 4.10 3.92
C GLY A 376 -22.14 3.55 4.08
N ALA A 377 -22.87 3.37 2.97
CA ALA A 377 -24.16 2.70 2.93
C ALA A 377 -24.08 1.22 3.38
N GLY A 378 -23.01 0.52 3.01
CA GLY A 378 -22.82 -0.89 3.35
C GLY A 378 -22.48 -1.13 4.83
N LEU A 379 -21.67 -0.25 5.44
CA LEU A 379 -21.07 -0.49 6.75
C LEU A 379 -22.11 -0.83 7.85
N PRO A 380 -23.16 -0.01 8.12
CA PRO A 380 -24.14 -0.34 9.15
C PRO A 380 -24.97 -1.59 8.83
N LEU A 381 -25.20 -1.88 7.55
CA LEU A 381 -25.92 -3.08 7.12
C LEU A 381 -25.14 -4.34 7.45
N PHE A 382 -23.80 -4.31 7.37
CA PHE A 382 -22.96 -5.43 7.80
C PHE A 382 -23.07 -5.68 9.31
N TYR A 383 -23.11 -4.63 10.15
CA TYR A 383 -23.29 -4.79 11.60
C TYR A 383 -24.60 -5.52 11.93
N GLU A 384 -25.72 -5.05 11.37
CA GLU A 384 -27.04 -5.65 11.66
C GLU A 384 -27.18 -7.04 11.04
N ALA A 385 -26.71 -7.26 9.81
CA ALA A 385 -26.76 -8.58 9.17
C ALA A 385 -25.94 -9.63 9.93
N LEU A 386 -24.76 -9.27 10.45
CA LEU A 386 -23.95 -10.18 11.26
C LEU A 386 -24.58 -10.44 12.64
N ALA A 387 -25.21 -9.44 13.26
CA ALA A 387 -25.95 -9.62 14.51
C ALA A 387 -27.15 -10.58 14.31
N GLU A 388 -27.90 -10.44 13.22
CA GLU A 388 -29.05 -11.30 12.91
C GLU A 388 -28.64 -12.76 12.64
N ILE A 389 -27.54 -12.99 11.91
CA ILE A 389 -27.05 -14.34 11.58
C ILE A 389 -26.52 -15.08 12.80
N MET A 390 -25.91 -14.36 13.74
CA MET A 390 -25.28 -14.95 14.91
C MET A 390 -26.21 -15.06 16.11
N PHE A 391 -27.45 -14.58 16.02
CA PHE A 391 -28.44 -14.74 17.07
C PHE A 391 -28.58 -16.24 17.46
N PRO A 392 -28.51 -16.62 18.76
CA PRO A 392 -28.61 -15.78 19.96
C PRO A 392 -27.27 -15.33 20.60
N LEU A 393 -26.15 -15.36 19.88
CA LEU A 393 -24.87 -14.87 20.41
C LEU A 393 -24.88 -13.35 20.65
N PRO A 394 -24.01 -12.83 21.54
CA PRO A 394 -23.89 -11.40 21.79
C PRO A 394 -23.59 -10.61 20.51
N GLU A 395 -24.45 -9.65 20.19
CA GLU A 395 -24.34 -8.83 18.97
C GLU A 395 -23.08 -7.96 18.95
N SER A 396 -22.50 -7.68 20.11
CA SER A 396 -21.25 -6.95 20.24
C SER A 396 -20.04 -7.76 19.79
N LEU A 397 -20.09 -9.10 19.88
CA LEU A 397 -19.01 -9.96 19.43
C LEU A 397 -18.86 -9.92 17.90
N SER A 398 -19.97 -10.02 17.16
CA SER A 398 -19.96 -10.00 15.70
C SER A 398 -19.48 -8.66 15.15
N ALA A 399 -19.95 -7.55 15.73
CA ALA A 399 -19.49 -6.19 15.48
C ALA A 399 -17.97 -6.06 15.69
N ALA A 400 -17.47 -6.54 16.83
CA ALA A 400 -16.07 -6.39 17.18
C ALA A 400 -15.12 -7.20 16.27
N ILE A 401 -15.53 -8.42 15.86
CA ILE A 401 -14.79 -9.23 14.89
C ILE A 401 -14.74 -8.52 13.52
N LEU A 402 -15.86 -7.96 13.05
CA LEU A 402 -15.91 -7.21 11.79
C LEU A 402 -14.93 -6.04 11.79
N VAL A 403 -14.96 -5.20 12.84
CA VAL A 403 -14.09 -4.03 12.95
C VAL A 403 -12.63 -4.44 13.02
N GLN A 404 -12.30 -5.45 13.83
CA GLN A 404 -10.94 -5.96 13.92
C GLN A 404 -10.43 -6.47 12.57
N TRP A 405 -11.28 -7.19 11.83
CA TRP A 405 -10.93 -7.68 10.51
C TRP A 405 -10.69 -6.54 9.52
N SER A 406 -11.53 -5.49 9.54
CA SER A 406 -11.32 -4.29 8.72
C SER A 406 -10.01 -3.56 9.04
N ASN A 407 -9.66 -3.45 10.32
CA ASN A 407 -8.40 -2.81 10.75
C ASN A 407 -7.18 -3.61 10.32
N ILE A 408 -7.24 -4.95 10.39
CA ILE A 408 -6.13 -5.83 9.93
C ILE A 408 -5.92 -5.67 8.43
N ILE A 409 -6.99 -5.70 7.63
CA ILE A 409 -6.91 -5.52 6.17
C ILE A 409 -6.34 -4.14 5.83
N GLY A 410 -6.84 -3.08 6.47
CA GLY A 410 -6.35 -1.72 6.28
C GLY A 410 -4.85 -1.61 6.60
N LEU A 411 -4.43 -2.18 7.72
CA LEU A 411 -3.03 -2.19 8.16
C LEU A 411 -2.12 -2.90 7.13
N ILE A 412 -2.52 -4.09 6.67
CA ILE A 412 -1.76 -4.86 5.66
C ILE A 412 -1.56 -4.02 4.39
N LEU A 413 -2.62 -3.36 3.91
CA LEU A 413 -2.55 -2.57 2.67
C LEU A 413 -1.72 -1.30 2.82
N VAL A 414 -1.83 -0.59 3.95
CA VAL A 414 -1.01 0.59 4.24
C VAL A 414 0.47 0.22 4.35
N PHE A 415 0.83 -0.97 4.86
CA PHE A 415 2.22 -1.43 4.85
C PHE A 415 2.74 -1.82 3.46
N ILE A 416 1.89 -2.40 2.60
CA ILE A 416 2.29 -2.81 1.24
C ILE A 416 2.45 -1.61 0.30
N ALA A 417 1.62 -0.57 0.46
CA ALA A 417 1.56 0.57 -0.45
C ALA A 417 2.85 1.43 -0.58
N PRO A 418 3.56 1.83 0.49
CA PRO A 418 4.79 2.62 0.38
C PRO A 418 5.95 1.81 -0.25
N ASN A 419 5.94 0.48 -0.12
CA ASN A 419 6.91 -0.40 -0.77
C ASN A 419 6.66 -0.56 -2.29
N ARG A 420 5.63 0.10 -2.86
CA ARG A 420 5.36 0.07 -4.31
C ARG A 420 6.49 0.66 -5.13
N GLY A 421 7.18 1.69 -4.62
CA GLY A 421 8.36 2.24 -5.30
C GLY A 421 9.47 1.20 -5.46
N GLU A 422 9.77 0.46 -4.38
CA GLU A 422 10.81 -0.58 -4.37
C GLU A 422 10.39 -1.86 -5.12
N LEU A 423 9.11 -2.25 -5.08
CA LEU A 423 8.58 -3.43 -5.80
C LEU A 423 8.46 -3.23 -7.32
N VAL A 424 8.17 -2.00 -7.76
CA VAL A 424 8.18 -1.65 -9.19
C VAL A 424 9.62 -1.54 -9.71
N LEU A 425 10.54 -1.03 -8.89
CA LEU A 425 11.98 -1.04 -9.20
C LEU A 425 12.59 -2.46 -9.23
N SER A 426 11.98 -3.46 -8.57
CA SER A 426 12.46 -4.84 -8.62
C SER A 426 11.88 -5.67 -9.78
N SER A 427 10.88 -5.17 -10.52
CA SER A 427 10.19 -5.92 -11.58
C SER A 427 10.20 -5.27 -12.96
N SER A 428 10.64 -4.01 -13.06
CA SER A 428 10.86 -3.34 -14.36
C SER A 428 11.93 -2.26 -14.25
N THR A 429 13.21 -2.63 -14.30
CA THR A 429 14.33 -1.70 -14.54
C THR A 429 14.47 -1.33 -16.02
N CYS A 430 13.40 -0.80 -16.61
CA CYS A 430 13.59 0.07 -17.77
C CYS A 430 14.20 1.38 -17.24
N CYS A 431 15.51 1.55 -17.39
CA CYS A 431 16.19 2.81 -17.10
C CYS A 431 15.55 3.91 -17.93
N ASN A 432 14.75 4.76 -17.29
CA ASN A 432 14.21 5.97 -17.91
C ASN A 432 15.34 7.00 -18.09
N VAL A 433 15.20 7.82 -19.14
CA VAL A 433 16.23 8.50 -19.95
C VAL A 433 17.15 9.51 -19.23
N ASP A 434 17.03 9.74 -17.92
CA ASP A 434 17.82 10.77 -17.21
C ASP A 434 18.49 10.30 -15.89
N ALA A 435 18.47 9.00 -15.55
CA ALA A 435 19.06 8.50 -14.31
C ALA A 435 20.52 8.04 -14.49
N CYS A 436 21.46 8.69 -13.80
CA CYS A 436 22.81 8.15 -13.59
C CYS A 436 22.72 6.95 -12.64
N CYS A 437 23.14 5.76 -13.09
CA CYS A 437 23.28 4.59 -12.22
C CYS A 437 24.54 4.78 -11.36
N ASP A 438 24.38 5.12 -10.08
CA ASP A 438 25.48 5.13 -9.12
C ASP A 438 25.64 3.77 -8.44
N SER A 439 26.91 3.35 -8.33
CA SER A 439 27.49 2.35 -7.42
C SER A 439 26.56 1.32 -6.76
N GLY A 440 26.28 0.19 -7.42
CA GLY A 440 25.75 -1.01 -6.76
C GLY A 440 24.61 -1.75 -7.46
N THR A 441 24.14 -1.27 -8.61
CA THR A 441 22.99 -1.86 -9.31
C THR A 441 23.38 -3.08 -10.16
N HIS A 442 22.72 -4.21 -9.93
CA HIS A 442 22.79 -5.43 -10.75
C HIS A 442 21.64 -5.44 -11.78
N CYS A 443 21.94 -5.31 -13.06
CA CYS A 443 20.94 -5.48 -14.13
C CYS A 443 20.87 -6.96 -14.52
N ILE A 444 19.75 -7.63 -14.26
CA ILE A 444 19.54 -9.04 -14.64
C ILE A 444 18.23 -9.15 -15.45
N SER A 445 18.38 -9.70 -16.66
CA SER A 445 17.36 -10.16 -17.61
C SER A 445 16.38 -9.11 -18.19
N SER A 446 16.50 -8.90 -19.50
CA SER A 446 15.56 -8.21 -20.42
C SER A 446 15.42 -6.68 -20.38
N ASP A 447 16.40 -5.97 -19.79
CA ASP A 447 16.42 -4.50 -19.84
C ASP A 447 17.03 -3.98 -21.16
N CYS A 448 16.28 -3.18 -21.92
CA CYS A 448 16.75 -2.44 -23.10
C CYS A 448 17.32 -1.09 -22.68
N CYS A 449 18.64 -0.90 -22.78
CA CYS A 449 19.25 0.43 -22.69
C CYS A 449 19.08 1.15 -24.02
N SER A 450 18.11 2.06 -24.11
CA SER A 450 17.89 2.90 -25.29
C SER A 450 18.23 4.34 -24.96
N SER A 451 19.23 4.88 -25.68
CA SER A 451 19.59 6.31 -25.75
C SER A 451 20.17 6.95 -24.47
N SER A 452 21.46 7.35 -24.56
CA SER A 452 22.18 8.26 -23.63
C SER A 452 22.35 7.87 -22.16
N ALA A 453 22.40 6.58 -21.82
CA ALA A 453 22.81 6.14 -20.47
C ALA A 453 24.34 6.23 -20.28
N LEU A 454 24.77 6.86 -19.18
CA LEU A 454 26.15 6.88 -18.70
C LEU A 454 26.31 5.85 -17.57
N CYS A 455 27.02 4.74 -17.83
CA CYS A 455 27.40 3.79 -16.79
C CYS A 455 28.76 4.20 -16.20
N SER A 456 28.79 4.60 -14.93
CA SER A 456 30.03 4.81 -14.17
C SER A 456 30.11 3.84 -12.99
N GLY A 457 31.30 3.28 -12.74
CA GLY A 457 31.54 2.35 -11.63
C GLY A 457 31.47 0.86 -12.01
N SER A 458 31.64 -0.01 -11.01
CA SER A 458 31.75 -1.48 -11.15
C SER A 458 30.42 -2.17 -11.49
N ALA A 459 29.78 -1.76 -12.58
CA ALA A 459 28.56 -2.39 -13.08
C ALA A 459 28.85 -3.75 -13.74
N LEU A 460 28.01 -4.74 -13.43
CA LEU A 460 28.06 -6.11 -13.97
C LEU A 460 26.87 -6.32 -14.90
N CYS A 461 27.12 -6.41 -16.21
CA CYS A 461 26.10 -6.77 -17.19
C CYS A 461 26.21 -8.27 -17.52
N SER A 462 25.12 -9.03 -17.31
CA SER A 462 25.05 -10.46 -17.62
C SER A 462 23.70 -10.83 -18.26
N GLY A 463 23.71 -11.80 -19.17
CA GLY A 463 22.48 -12.43 -19.67
C GLY A 463 21.72 -11.71 -20.79
N GLY A 464 22.34 -11.58 -21.98
CA GLY A 464 21.62 -11.24 -23.22
C GLY A 464 21.27 -9.75 -23.43
N ALA A 465 21.89 -8.85 -22.68
CA ALA A 465 21.70 -7.40 -22.85
C ALA A 465 22.11 -6.91 -24.26
N LEU A 466 21.29 -6.03 -24.85
CA LEU A 466 21.52 -5.35 -26.12
C LEU A 466 21.87 -3.88 -25.86
N CYS A 467 23.10 -3.48 -26.20
CA CYS A 467 23.50 -2.08 -26.16
C CYS A 467 23.42 -1.50 -27.58
N SER A 468 22.60 -0.45 -27.78
CA SER A 468 22.42 0.22 -29.06
C SER A 468 22.38 1.74 -28.86
N GLY A 469 23.00 2.51 -29.77
CA GLY A 469 22.85 3.97 -29.82
C GLY A 469 23.66 4.77 -28.78
N GLY A 470 24.97 4.94 -29.03
CA GLY A 470 25.78 5.98 -28.39
C GLY A 470 26.13 5.77 -26.91
N ALA A 471 25.98 4.55 -26.37
CA ALA A 471 26.35 4.23 -25.00
C ALA A 471 27.87 4.30 -24.78
N HIS A 472 28.28 4.95 -23.68
CA HIS A 472 29.66 5.07 -23.23
C HIS A 472 29.91 4.20 -21.99
N CYS A 473 30.77 3.18 -22.12
CA CYS A 473 31.22 2.40 -20.97
C CYS A 473 32.55 2.97 -20.47
N CYS A 474 32.57 3.53 -19.26
CA CYS A 474 33.78 4.06 -18.63
C CYS A 474 34.12 3.30 -17.33
N SER A 475 35.40 2.93 -17.19
CA SER A 475 36.08 2.45 -15.97
C SER A 475 35.38 1.37 -15.14
N GLY A 476 35.81 0.10 -15.33
CA GLY A 476 35.56 -0.99 -14.38
C GLY A 476 34.39 -1.92 -14.69
N ALA A 477 33.67 -1.69 -15.80
CA ALA A 477 32.59 -2.55 -16.25
C ALA A 477 33.10 -3.94 -16.69
N ARG A 478 32.41 -5.01 -16.25
CA ARG A 478 32.71 -6.40 -16.60
C ARG A 478 31.51 -7.00 -17.34
N CYS A 479 31.72 -7.38 -18.61
CA CYS A 479 30.68 -7.98 -19.44
C CYS A 479 30.86 -9.50 -19.48
N SER A 480 29.80 -10.25 -19.18
CA SER A 480 29.79 -11.72 -19.23
C SER A 480 28.55 -12.26 -19.95
N GLY A 481 28.73 -13.29 -20.78
CA GLY A 481 27.66 -13.94 -21.55
C GLY A 481 27.44 -13.33 -22.94
N SER A 482 26.44 -13.84 -23.67
CA SER A 482 26.12 -13.54 -25.07
C SER A 482 25.57 -12.11 -25.31
N THR A 483 26.32 -11.10 -24.89
CA THR A 483 26.01 -9.68 -25.11
C THR A 483 26.35 -9.26 -26.54
N LEU A 484 25.41 -8.60 -27.21
CA LEU A 484 25.59 -8.02 -28.55
C LEU A 484 25.78 -6.50 -28.43
N CYS A 485 26.92 -6.00 -28.92
CA CYS A 485 27.15 -4.57 -29.12
C CYS A 485 26.93 -4.24 -30.60
N SER A 486 26.00 -3.34 -30.90
CA SER A 486 25.75 -2.83 -32.25
C SER A 486 25.87 -1.31 -32.31
N SER A 487 26.47 -0.83 -33.40
CA SER A 487 26.37 0.55 -33.93
C SER A 487 26.65 1.68 -32.92
N GLY A 488 27.90 2.13 -32.86
CA GLY A 488 28.28 3.41 -32.20
C GLY A 488 28.66 3.34 -30.72
N ALA A 489 28.84 2.14 -30.16
CA ALA A 489 29.35 1.98 -28.79
C ALA A 489 30.88 2.25 -28.72
N CYS A 490 31.30 3.05 -27.73
CA CYS A 490 32.71 3.33 -27.45
C CYS A 490 33.12 2.70 -26.11
N CYS A 491 34.09 1.78 -26.14
CA CYS A 491 34.68 1.19 -24.94
C CYS A 491 35.99 1.91 -24.61
N VAL A 492 36.05 2.60 -23.47
CA VAL A 492 37.24 3.34 -23.03
C VAL A 492 37.64 2.90 -21.62
N CYS A 493 38.93 2.56 -21.47
CA CYS A 493 39.63 2.22 -20.22
C CYS A 493 39.16 0.95 -19.45
N ARG A 494 40.02 -0.08 -19.42
CA ARG A 494 39.98 -1.25 -18.50
C ARG A 494 38.71 -2.13 -18.50
N ALA A 495 37.94 -2.14 -19.59
CA ALA A 495 36.84 -3.09 -19.75
C ALA A 495 37.35 -4.53 -19.97
N VAL A 496 36.72 -5.51 -19.32
CA VAL A 496 37.03 -6.95 -19.49
C VAL A 496 35.84 -7.64 -20.14
N CYS A 497 36.07 -8.21 -21.33
CA CYS A 497 35.08 -9.00 -22.06
C CYS A 497 35.43 -10.49 -21.96
N SER A 498 34.46 -11.30 -21.53
CA SER A 498 34.65 -12.76 -21.33
C SER A 498 33.43 -13.55 -21.80
N ASN A 499 33.67 -14.75 -22.34
CA ASN A 499 32.66 -15.76 -22.73
C ASN A 499 31.61 -15.30 -23.77
N GLY A 500 31.97 -15.32 -25.06
CA GLY A 500 30.99 -15.29 -26.16
C GLY A 500 30.43 -13.94 -26.57
N ALA A 501 31.10 -12.84 -26.20
CA ALA A 501 30.71 -11.49 -26.64
C ALA A 501 30.94 -11.30 -28.15
N CYS A 502 29.95 -10.72 -28.84
CA CYS A 502 29.97 -10.45 -30.28
C CYS A 502 29.97 -8.93 -30.54
N CYS A 503 31.00 -8.43 -31.20
CA CYS A 503 31.08 -7.03 -31.62
C CYS A 503 30.81 -6.92 -33.14
N SER A 504 29.78 -6.15 -33.53
CA SER A 504 29.43 -5.91 -34.93
C SER A 504 29.17 -4.42 -35.20
N GLY A 505 29.72 -3.91 -36.31
CA GLY A 505 29.53 -2.53 -36.76
C GLY A 505 30.36 -1.49 -36.00
N SER A 506 31.25 -0.77 -36.71
CA SER A 506 31.96 0.47 -36.32
C SER A 506 32.39 0.66 -34.85
N ALA A 507 32.66 -0.40 -34.11
CA ALA A 507 33.10 -0.33 -32.71
C ALA A 507 34.58 0.06 -32.62
N LEU A 508 34.88 0.97 -31.69
CA LEU A 508 36.23 1.46 -31.38
C LEU A 508 36.67 0.90 -30.01
N CYS A 509 37.72 0.08 -30.01
CA CYS A 509 38.38 -0.38 -28.78
C CYS A 509 39.71 0.36 -28.62
N SER A 510 39.87 1.06 -27.49
CA SER A 510 41.09 1.80 -27.17
C SER A 510 41.59 1.51 -25.75
N ILE A 511 42.92 1.40 -25.63
CA ILE A 511 43.77 1.31 -24.43
C ILE A 511 43.27 0.40 -23.29
N GLY A 512 43.90 -0.77 -23.14
CA GLY A 512 43.81 -1.61 -21.94
C GLY A 512 42.58 -2.52 -21.83
N ALA A 513 41.95 -2.87 -22.97
CA ALA A 513 40.89 -3.88 -23.01
C ALA A 513 41.49 -5.30 -23.07
N CYS A 514 41.01 -6.19 -22.18
CA CYS A 514 41.41 -7.60 -22.13
C CYS A 514 40.27 -8.49 -22.63
N CYS A 515 40.53 -9.27 -23.70
CA CYS A 515 39.58 -10.23 -24.24
C CYS A 515 40.00 -11.65 -23.84
N SER A 516 39.18 -12.32 -23.03
CA SER A 516 39.42 -13.72 -22.63
C SER A 516 38.44 -14.66 -23.32
N SER A 517 38.98 -15.70 -23.96
CA SER A 517 38.31 -16.90 -24.51
C SER A 517 37.11 -16.66 -25.44
N SER A 518 37.24 -17.06 -26.72
CA SER A 518 36.14 -17.16 -27.71
C SER A 518 35.37 -15.87 -28.04
N ALA A 519 36.08 -14.80 -28.40
CA ALA A 519 35.49 -13.57 -28.95
C ALA A 519 35.53 -13.56 -30.50
N SER A 520 34.44 -13.11 -31.14
CA SER A 520 34.32 -12.93 -32.60
C SER A 520 34.14 -11.46 -32.97
N CYS A 521 35.05 -10.94 -33.80
CA CYS A 521 35.00 -9.56 -34.31
C CYS A 521 34.52 -9.55 -35.77
N GLY A 522 33.43 -8.83 -36.05
CA GLY A 522 32.88 -8.63 -37.40
C GLY A 522 33.38 -7.38 -38.13
N ARG A 523 32.77 -7.09 -39.28
CA ARG A 523 33.13 -6.00 -40.24
C ARG A 523 33.42 -4.66 -39.55
N SER A 524 34.47 -3.96 -40.02
CA SER A 524 34.81 -2.56 -39.70
C SER A 524 35.14 -2.24 -38.24
N THR A 525 35.77 -3.18 -37.53
CA THR A 525 36.33 -2.98 -36.17
C THR A 525 37.75 -2.41 -36.22
N ARG A 526 38.07 -1.43 -35.34
CA ARG A 526 39.38 -0.78 -35.24
C ARG A 526 39.95 -0.94 -33.82
N CYS A 527 41.13 -1.59 -33.72
CA CYS A 527 41.82 -1.82 -32.45
C CYS A 527 43.12 -1.00 -32.37
N SER A 528 43.28 -0.23 -31.29
CA SER A 528 44.46 0.61 -31.05
C SER A 528 45.16 0.27 -29.72
N SER A 529 46.48 0.53 -29.70
CA SER A 529 47.49 0.38 -28.64
C SER A 529 47.15 -0.49 -27.41
N SER A 530 47.94 -1.54 -27.17
CA SER A 530 47.97 -2.38 -25.94
C SER A 530 46.72 -3.21 -25.61
N ALA A 531 46.23 -3.98 -26.58
CA ALA A 531 45.23 -5.04 -26.37
C ALA A 531 45.91 -6.43 -26.28
N SER A 532 45.49 -7.27 -25.32
CA SER A 532 45.98 -8.63 -25.15
C SER A 532 44.88 -9.66 -25.46
N GLY A 533 45.20 -10.63 -26.33
CA GLY A 533 44.27 -11.67 -26.78
C GLY A 533 44.59 -13.06 -26.19
N GLY A 534 43.61 -13.66 -25.54
CA GLY A 534 43.65 -15.08 -25.11
C GLY A 534 43.48 -16.08 -26.26
N ARG A 535 43.53 -17.38 -25.94
CA ARG A 535 43.38 -18.50 -26.90
C ARG A 535 42.12 -18.35 -27.77
N SER A 536 42.26 -18.69 -29.07
CA SER A 536 41.20 -18.87 -30.08
C SER A 536 40.33 -17.66 -30.48
N THR A 537 40.95 -16.53 -30.85
CA THR A 537 40.29 -15.37 -31.47
C THR A 537 40.14 -15.51 -33.00
N ARG A 538 38.97 -15.13 -33.56
CA ARG A 538 38.68 -15.15 -35.01
C ARG A 538 38.36 -13.74 -35.54
N CYS A 539 39.10 -13.30 -36.56
CA CYS A 539 38.90 -12.00 -37.22
C CYS A 539 38.49 -12.18 -38.69
N THR A 540 37.40 -11.51 -39.13
CA THR A 540 36.92 -11.58 -40.51
C THR A 540 36.59 -10.18 -41.09
N SER A 541 36.86 -9.98 -42.39
CA SER A 541 36.42 -8.85 -43.23
C SER A 541 36.82 -7.44 -42.72
N SER A 542 37.90 -6.85 -43.25
CA SER A 542 38.28 -5.42 -43.12
C SER A 542 38.60 -4.88 -41.72
N ALA A 543 39.16 -5.72 -40.83
CA ALA A 543 39.71 -5.27 -39.54
C ALA A 543 41.10 -4.62 -39.70
N LEU A 544 41.38 -3.55 -38.94
CA LEU A 544 42.66 -2.83 -38.88
C LEU A 544 43.30 -2.98 -37.49
N CYS A 545 44.51 -3.53 -37.43
CA CYS A 545 45.29 -3.68 -36.20
C CYS A 545 46.55 -2.81 -36.24
N SER A 546 46.68 -1.88 -35.29
CA SER A 546 47.85 -1.00 -35.12
C SER A 546 48.71 -1.39 -33.89
N SER A 547 49.96 -0.91 -33.89
CA SER A 547 51.12 -1.21 -33.02
C SER A 547 50.83 -1.75 -31.60
N GLY A 548 51.49 -2.88 -31.24
CA GLY A 548 51.60 -3.36 -29.85
C GLY A 548 50.57 -4.39 -29.37
N ALA A 549 49.87 -5.09 -30.28
CA ALA A 549 48.96 -6.18 -29.92
C ALA A 549 49.70 -7.52 -29.77
N CYS A 550 49.47 -8.24 -28.67
CA CYS A 550 50.04 -9.57 -28.40
C CYS A 550 48.95 -10.65 -28.39
N TYR A 551 49.09 -11.68 -29.23
CA TYR A 551 48.15 -12.81 -29.31
C TYR A 551 48.78 -14.10 -28.81
N SER A 552 48.07 -14.84 -27.96
CA SER A 552 48.47 -16.19 -27.53
C SER A 552 47.78 -17.28 -28.38
N SER A 553 48.53 -18.34 -28.71
CA SER A 553 48.25 -19.56 -29.49
C SER A 553 46.91 -19.66 -30.28
N SER A 554 47.01 -19.96 -31.59
CA SER A 554 45.92 -20.34 -32.53
C SER A 554 44.92 -19.23 -32.94
N ALA A 555 45.41 -18.14 -33.53
CA ALA A 555 44.57 -17.13 -34.19
C ALA A 555 44.32 -17.46 -35.68
N LEU A 556 43.09 -17.19 -36.17
CA LEU A 556 42.67 -17.39 -37.57
C LEU A 556 42.27 -16.04 -38.21
N CYS A 557 42.93 -15.66 -39.31
CA CYS A 557 42.66 -14.44 -40.07
C CYS A 557 42.18 -14.77 -41.50
N SER A 558 41.02 -14.22 -41.90
CA SER A 558 40.42 -14.44 -43.23
C SER A 558 39.83 -13.14 -43.82
N GLY A 559 39.97 -12.93 -45.12
CA GLY A 559 39.26 -11.88 -45.88
C GLY A 559 39.73 -10.44 -45.66
N GLY A 560 40.85 -10.05 -46.29
CA GLY A 560 41.24 -8.63 -46.46
C GLY A 560 41.69 -7.87 -45.22
N ALA A 561 42.10 -8.54 -44.15
CA ALA A 561 42.67 -7.91 -42.95
C ALA A 561 44.06 -7.29 -43.23
N ARG A 562 44.37 -6.13 -42.64
CA ARG A 562 45.68 -5.44 -42.75
C ARG A 562 46.35 -5.29 -41.37
N CYS A 563 47.61 -5.71 -41.27
CA CYS A 563 48.45 -5.56 -40.07
C CYS A 563 49.62 -4.59 -40.33
N SER A 564 49.85 -3.65 -39.42
CA SER A 564 50.98 -2.69 -39.47
C SER A 564 52.20 -3.19 -38.66
N ASN A 565 53.38 -2.59 -38.87
CA ASN A 565 54.65 -2.96 -38.21
C ASN A 565 54.52 -3.09 -36.67
N GLY A 566 55.01 -4.20 -36.12
CA GLY A 566 55.13 -4.44 -34.67
C GLY A 566 54.13 -5.42 -34.04
N ALA A 567 53.43 -6.24 -34.83
CA ALA A 567 52.59 -7.33 -34.31
C ALA A 567 53.40 -8.64 -34.14
N CYS A 568 53.38 -9.24 -32.94
CA CYS A 568 54.05 -10.52 -32.68
C CYS A 568 53.01 -11.66 -32.65
N CYS A 569 53.15 -12.64 -33.55
CA CYS A 569 52.36 -13.87 -33.59
C CYS A 569 53.19 -15.06 -33.09
N SER A 570 52.59 -15.91 -32.24
CA SER A 570 53.16 -17.20 -31.82
C SER A 570 53.20 -18.23 -32.98
N ARG A 571 54.04 -19.27 -32.87
CA ARG A 571 54.49 -20.23 -33.91
C ARG A 571 53.41 -20.94 -34.75
N ASP A 572 52.12 -20.89 -34.40
CA ASP A 572 51.03 -21.68 -35.02
C ASP A 572 49.92 -20.87 -35.73
N ALA A 573 50.20 -19.66 -36.21
CA ALA A 573 49.20 -18.85 -36.92
C ALA A 573 48.94 -19.34 -38.36
N ARG A 574 47.66 -19.51 -38.77
CA ARG A 574 47.27 -19.86 -40.15
C ARG A 574 46.63 -18.66 -40.85
N CYS A 575 47.16 -18.27 -42.02
CA CYS A 575 46.64 -17.19 -42.87
C CYS A 575 46.07 -17.73 -44.19
N SER A 576 44.91 -17.21 -44.62
CA SER A 576 44.34 -17.46 -45.96
C SER A 576 44.92 -16.48 -47.01
N CYS A 577 44.97 -16.88 -48.29
CA CYS A 577 45.66 -16.22 -49.43
C CYS A 577 45.28 -14.75 -49.76
N SER A 578 44.45 -14.08 -48.95
CA SER A 578 44.00 -12.69 -49.17
C SER A 578 44.47 -11.70 -48.09
N ALA A 579 45.43 -12.08 -47.24
CA ALA A 579 46.01 -11.20 -46.21
C ALA A 579 47.38 -10.64 -46.65
N CYS A 580 47.60 -9.33 -46.50
CA CYS A 580 48.89 -8.68 -46.74
C CYS A 580 49.63 -8.46 -45.40
N CYS A 581 50.76 -9.12 -45.22
CA CYS A 581 51.69 -8.90 -44.10
C CYS A 581 52.95 -8.21 -44.63
N CYS A 582 53.19 -6.95 -44.28
CA CYS A 582 54.49 -6.30 -44.51
C CYS A 582 55.43 -6.60 -43.35
N GLY A 583 56.59 -7.18 -43.65
CA GLY A 583 57.74 -7.24 -42.74
C GLY A 583 57.72 -8.35 -41.67
N LEU A 584 57.89 -9.61 -42.06
CA LEU A 584 58.28 -10.70 -41.14
C LEU A 584 59.16 -11.73 -41.91
N LYS A 585 60.33 -12.09 -41.35
CA LYS A 585 61.09 -13.28 -41.77
C LYS A 585 60.26 -14.51 -41.39
N VAL A 586 59.67 -15.19 -42.37
CA VAL A 586 58.95 -16.46 -42.16
C VAL A 586 59.73 -17.60 -42.81
N SER A 587 60.17 -18.56 -42.00
CA SER A 587 60.68 -19.84 -42.47
C SER A 587 59.52 -20.73 -42.93
N ARG A 588 59.49 -21.00 -44.25
CA ARG A 588 58.73 -22.03 -45.02
C ARG A 588 57.19 -22.04 -44.92
N CYS A 589 56.55 -21.74 -46.04
CA CYS A 589 55.17 -22.13 -46.37
C CYS A 589 55.20 -23.04 -47.63
N PRO A 590 54.47 -24.17 -47.70
CA PRO A 590 54.38 -24.96 -48.92
C PRO A 590 53.36 -24.34 -49.89
N ILE A 591 53.76 -24.23 -51.16
CA ILE A 591 53.00 -23.66 -52.27
C ILE A 591 52.13 -24.76 -52.90
N THR A 592 50.83 -24.50 -53.11
CA THR A 592 50.09 -25.03 -54.26
C THR A 592 49.22 -23.94 -54.86
N ALA A 593 49.41 -23.69 -56.14
CA ALA A 593 48.91 -22.56 -56.92
C ALA A 593 47.52 -22.83 -57.51
N PHE A 594 46.70 -21.78 -57.65
CA PHE A 594 45.70 -21.67 -58.72
C PHE A 594 45.43 -20.19 -59.04
N ALA A 595 45.51 -19.82 -60.31
CA ALA A 595 45.49 -18.44 -60.80
C ALA A 595 44.26 -18.13 -61.67
N SER A 596 43.84 -16.86 -61.57
CA SER A 596 43.29 -15.98 -62.61
C SER A 596 41.79 -16.00 -62.98
N ARG A 597 41.17 -14.81 -62.89
CA ARG A 597 40.56 -13.97 -63.96
C ARG A 597 39.83 -12.81 -63.26
N GLY A 598 39.83 -11.55 -63.70
CA GLY A 598 40.36 -10.92 -64.90
C GLY A 598 40.34 -9.40 -64.74
N THR A 599 41.17 -8.76 -65.54
CA THR A 599 41.51 -7.34 -65.67
C THR A 599 40.41 -6.49 -66.29
N ARG A 600 40.41 -5.17 -66.00
CA ARG A 600 40.52 -4.15 -67.05
C ARG A 600 41.01 -2.81 -66.51
N VAL A 601 42.25 -2.48 -66.90
CA VAL A 601 42.82 -1.14 -66.98
C VAL A 601 42.52 -0.65 -68.40
N SER A 602 42.15 0.62 -68.56
CA SER A 602 42.22 1.31 -69.86
C SER A 602 42.70 2.74 -69.61
N GLU A 603 43.94 2.98 -70.03
CA GLU A 603 44.61 4.27 -70.20
C GLU A 603 44.05 5.07 -71.40
N PRO A 604 44.35 6.38 -71.51
CA PRO A 604 43.71 7.28 -72.45
C PRO A 604 44.41 7.32 -73.82
N PHE A 605 43.67 7.66 -74.88
CA PHE A 605 44.23 8.16 -76.14
C PHE A 605 43.26 9.13 -76.83
N ILE A 606 43.78 10.25 -77.33
CA ILE A 606 43.22 11.03 -78.44
C ILE A 606 44.22 11.00 -79.60
N LEU A 607 43.73 10.57 -80.77
CA LEU A 607 44.22 10.67 -82.16
C LEU A 607 45.55 9.94 -82.48
N LYS A 608 45.61 9.05 -83.47
CA LYS A 608 45.21 9.18 -84.88
C LYS A 608 44.88 7.81 -85.51
#